data_AF-A0A5C7JJD0-F1
#
_entry.id   AF-A0A5C7JJD0-F1
#
_cell.length_a   1.000
_cell.length_b   1.000
_cell.length_c   1.000
_cell.angle_alpha   90.00
_cell.angle_beta   90.00
_cell.angle_gamma   90.00
#
_symmetry.space_group_name_H-M   'P 1'
#
loop_
_entity.id
_entity.type
_entity.pdbx_description
1 polymer ?
#
loop_
_entity_poly.entity_id
_entity_poly.type
_entity_poly.pdbx_seq_one_letter_code
_entity_poly.pdbx_strand_id
1 'polypeptide(L)' 'MIEILSKILDEDQSIKLYNWKKKFKPSTAAIGGEFTYCFTPTGLGTIIKVKHYQGEELDLTDYESW' A
#
# COMPACT_ATOMS: atom_id res chain seq x y z
N MET A 1 4.13 -13.20 -1.80
CA MET A 1 3.98 -11.83 -1.25
C MET A 1 2.89 -11.03 -1.98
N ILE A 2 2.66 -11.24 -3.30
CA ILE A 2 1.62 -10.54 -4.07
C ILE A 2 0.19 -11.03 -3.73
N GLU A 3 -0.02 -12.32 -3.44
CA GLU A 3 -1.35 -12.90 -3.20
C GLU A 3 -2.04 -12.52 -1.87
N ILE A 4 -1.30 -11.98 -0.90
CA ILE A 4 -1.88 -11.60 0.40
C ILE A 4 -2.51 -10.21 0.29
N LEU A 5 -1.84 -9.27 -0.39
CA LEU A 5 -2.32 -7.91 -0.53
C LEU A 5 -3.57 -7.82 -1.41
N SER A 6 -3.71 -8.68 -2.42
CA SER A 6 -4.90 -8.74 -3.28
C SER A 6 -6.15 -9.26 -2.58
N LYS A 7 -6.04 -9.81 -1.37
CA LYS A 7 -7.17 -10.21 -0.54
C LYS A 7 -7.58 -9.14 0.47
N ILE A 8 -6.78 -8.07 0.60
CA ILE A 8 -6.94 -7.02 1.61
C ILE A 8 -7.27 -5.67 0.97
N LEU A 9 -6.72 -5.40 -0.22
CA LEU A 9 -6.93 -4.15 -0.94
C LEU A 9 -8.01 -4.30 -2.00
N ASP A 10 -8.91 -3.33 -2.07
CA ASP A 10 -9.87 -3.17 -3.16
C ASP A 10 -9.18 -2.78 -4.48
N GLU A 11 -9.95 -2.76 -5.57
CA GLU A 11 -9.44 -2.46 -6.90
C GLU A 11 -8.83 -1.04 -6.98
N ASP A 12 -9.55 -0.02 -6.49
CA ASP A 12 -9.06 1.37 -6.45
C ASP A 12 -7.76 1.51 -5.66
N GLN A 13 -7.70 0.90 -4.47
CA GLN A 13 -6.50 0.93 -3.62
C GLN A 13 -5.32 0.22 -4.29
N SER A 14 -5.59 -0.88 -5.00
CA SER A 14 -4.59 -1.63 -5.77
C SER A 14 -4.05 -0.82 -6.95
N ILE A 15 -4.92 -0.13 -7.69
CA ILE A 15 -4.55 0.75 -8.80
C ILE A 15 -3.71 1.92 -8.29
N LYS A 16 -4.14 2.56 -7.20
CA LYS A 16 -3.42 3.68 -6.56
C LYS A 16 -2.02 3.25 -6.12
N LEU A 17 -1.91 2.11 -5.45
CA LEU A 17 -0.64 1.53 -5.03
C LEU A 17 0.26 1.21 -6.24
N TYR A 18 -0.29 0.59 -7.28
CA TYR A 18 0.47 0.24 -8.48
C TYR A 18 1.03 1.48 -9.18
N ASN A 19 0.22 2.51 -9.38
CA ASN A 19 0.66 3.77 -10.00
C ASN A 19 1.69 4.50 -9.15
N TRP A 20 1.53 4.51 -7.83
CA TRP A 20 2.53 5.10 -6.93
C TRP A 20 3.86 4.35 -6.99
N LYS A 21 3.84 3.01 -7.01
CA LYS A 21 5.06 2.18 -7.12
C LYS A 21 5.88 2.46 -8.38
N LYS A 22 5.25 2.80 -9.49
CA LYS A 22 5.96 3.13 -10.76
C LYS A 22 6.90 4.33 -10.65
N LYS A 23 6.73 5.19 -9.64
CA LYS A 23 7.61 6.33 -9.42
C LYS A 23 9.01 5.91 -8.97
N PHE A 24 9.11 4.75 -8.31
CA PHE A 24 10.37 4.25 -7.78
C PHE A 24 11.08 3.36 -8.80
N LYS A 25 12.40 3.45 -8.83
CA LYS A 25 13.21 2.49 -9.58
C LYS A 25 13.01 1.09 -8.97
N PRO A 26 12.98 0.02 -9.79
CA PRO A 26 12.88 -1.34 -9.28
C PRO A 26 13.96 -1.58 -8.23
N SER A 27 13.56 -1.98 -7.02
CA SER A 27 14.53 -2.24 -5.96
C SER A 27 15.37 -3.47 -6.27
N THR A 28 16.63 -3.41 -5.86
CA THR A 28 17.55 -4.56 -5.83
C THR A 28 17.36 -5.43 -4.59
N ALA A 29 16.44 -5.07 -3.70
CA ALA A 29 16.15 -5.85 -2.49
C ALA A 29 15.53 -7.20 -2.87
N ALA A 30 16.04 -8.27 -2.27
CA ALA A 30 15.77 -9.67 -2.64
C ALA A 30 14.28 -10.08 -2.62
N ILE A 31 13.42 -9.32 -1.93
CA ILE A 31 11.99 -9.66 -1.73
C ILE A 31 11.05 -8.45 -1.86
N GLY A 32 11.54 -7.32 -2.38
CA GLY A 32 10.73 -6.09 -2.44
C GLY A 32 10.47 -5.44 -1.08
N GLY A 33 11.37 -5.64 -0.10
CA GLY A 33 11.32 -5.05 1.25
C GLY A 33 11.53 -3.52 1.31
N GLU A 34 11.40 -2.84 0.18
CA GLU A 34 11.46 -1.38 0.08
C GLU A 34 10.16 -0.70 0.55
N PHE A 35 9.06 -1.47 0.61
CA PHE A 35 7.74 -1.03 1.03
C PHE A 35 7.36 -1.62 2.38
N THR A 36 6.97 -0.76 3.31
CA THR A 36 6.39 -1.14 4.61
C THR A 36 4.89 -0.85 4.58
N TYR A 37 4.09 -1.87 4.89
CA TYR A 37 2.63 -1.77 4.94
C TYR A 37 2.17 -1.70 6.40
N CYS A 38 1.33 -0.73 6.73
CA CYS A 38 0.72 -0.58 8.04
C CYS A 38 -0.80 -0.60 7.90
N PHE A 39 -1.44 -1.51 8.63
CA PHE A 39 -2.89 -1.68 8.67
C PHE A 39 -3.36 -1.36 10.08
N THR A 40 -4.17 -0.32 10.24
CA THR A 40 -4.71 0.10 11.53
C THR A 40 -6.23 -0.09 11.50
N PRO A 41 -6.76 -1.18 12.05
CA PRO A 41 -8.20 -1.36 12.18
C PRO A 41 -8.77 -0.36 13.17
N THR A 42 -9.89 0.25 12.81
CA THR A 42 -10.62 1.23 13.61
C THR A 42 -12.11 0.84 13.65
N GLY A 43 -12.90 1.51 14.49
CA GLY A 43 -14.35 1.28 14.53
C GLY A 43 -15.11 1.67 13.26
N LEU A 44 -14.47 2.42 12.34
CA LEU A 44 -15.06 2.90 11.09
C LEU A 44 -14.53 2.18 9.83
N GLY A 45 -13.54 1.30 9.99
CA GLY A 45 -12.84 0.67 8.86
C GLY A 45 -11.35 0.50 9.14
N THR A 46 -10.57 0.20 8.10
CA THR A 46 -9.12 0.02 8.23
C THR A 46 -8.38 1.16 7.55
N ILE A 47 -7.55 1.86 8.31
CA ILE A 47 -6.59 2.83 7.78
C ILE A 47 -5.41 2.03 7.21
N ILE A 48 -5.08 2.29 5.95
CA ILE A 48 -4.01 1.57 5.24
C ILE A 48 -2.96 2.58 4.80
N LYS A 49 -1.71 2.36 5.20
CA LYS A 49 -0.59 3.21 4.82
C LYS A 49 0.57 2.40 4.29
N VAL A 50 1.22 2.92 3.25
CA VAL A 50 2.40 2.31 2.63
C VAL A 50 3.55 3.30 2.65
N LYS A 51 4.68 2.90 3.23
CA LYS A 51 5.88 3.73 3.29
C LYS A 51 7.00 3.13 2.45
N HIS A 52 7.68 3.96 1.68
CA HIS A 52 8.90 3.61 0.97
C HIS A 52 10.13 3.94 1.84
N TYR A 53 11.22 3.18 1.68
CA TYR A 53 12.45 3.42 2.45
C TYR A 53 13.06 4.81 2.23
N GLN A 54 12.78 5.47 1.11
CA GLN A 54 13.23 6.83 0.83
C GLN A 54 12.45 7.90 1.60
N GLY A 55 11.41 7.50 2.35
CA GLY A 55 10.64 8.37 3.24
C GLY A 55 9.28 8.80 2.69
N GLU A 56 8.96 8.49 1.43
CA GLU A 56 7.63 8.75 0.87
C GLU A 56 6.56 7.83 1.50
N GLU A 57 5.38 8.40 1.77
CA GLU A 57 4.23 7.69 2.34
C GLU A 57 3.01 7.85 1.41
N LEU A 58 2.26 6.76 1.24
CA LEU A 58 1.00 6.71 0.53
C LEU A 58 -0.09 6.27 1.49
N ASP A 59 -1.11 7.10 1.62
CA ASP A 59 -2.36 6.72 2.30
C ASP A 59 -3.29 6.02 1.29
N LEU A 60 -3.66 4.78 1.62
CA LEU A 60 -4.59 3.90 0.89
C LEU A 60 -5.89 3.71 1.67
N THR A 61 -6.24 4.63 2.57
CA THR A 61 -7.51 4.54 3.29
C THR A 61 -8.64 4.90 2.32
N ASP A 62 -9.68 4.07 2.31
CA ASP A 62 -10.87 4.33 1.53
C ASP A 62 -11.80 5.26 2.31
N TYR A 63 -11.76 6.55 1.99
CA TYR A 63 -12.62 7.56 2.61
C TYR A 63 -13.94 7.77 1.87
N GLU A 64 -14.08 7.24 0.65
CA GLU A 64 -15.25 7.49 -0.21
C GLU A 64 -16.36 6.43 -0.05
N SER A 65 -16.07 5.22 0.45
CA SER A 65 -17.08 4.18 0.72
C SER A 65 -17.83 4.33 2.07
N TRP A 66 -18.08 5.56 2.53
CA TRP A 66 -18.82 5.84 3.77
C TRP A 66 -20.24 6.37 3.51
#